data_AF-A0A3N8QGB2-F1
#
_entry.id   AF-A0A3N8QGB2-F1
#
_cell.length_a   1.000
_cell.length_b   1.000
_cell.length_c   1.000
_cell.angle_alpha   90.00
_cell.angle_beta   90.00
_cell.angle_gamma   90.00
#
_symmetry.space_group_name_H-M   'P 1'
#
loop_
_entity.id
_entity.type
_entity.pdbx_description
1 polymer ?
#
loop_
_entity_poly.entity_id
_entity_poly.type
_entity_poly.pdbx_seq_one_letter_code
_entity_poly.pdbx_strand_id
1 'polypeptide(L)'
;MILSALHGFINPGSFIEPYDQLMTPARADAMLAELDRFMPTAWPASARRILCAGGRNYRRVMKAAFARQVELGILQPDAVVEETTGSIGYQRQQLGAFLRGDRP
;
A
#
# COMPACT_ATOMS: atom_id res chain seq x y z
N MET A 1 -4.53 5.45 -2.23
CA MET A 1 -4.84 4.80 -0.94
C MET A 1 -3.67 4.98 0.00
N ILE A 2 -3.92 5.14 1.30
CA ILE A 2 -2.87 5.27 2.33
C ILE A 2 -3.03 4.09 3.29
N LEU A 3 -1.94 3.39 3.62
CA LEU A 3 -1.95 2.36 4.65
C LEU A 3 -1.56 2.98 6.00
N SER A 4 -2.46 2.89 6.97
CA SER A 4 -2.25 3.26 8.37
C SER A 4 -1.96 2.01 9.21
N ALA A 5 -1.03 2.13 10.16
CA ALA A 5 -0.77 1.06 11.13
C ALA A 5 -1.96 0.83 12.08
N LEU A 6 -2.78 1.84 12.36
CA LEU A 6 -3.97 1.72 13.20
C LEU A 6 -5.20 1.34 12.38
N HIS A 7 -5.46 2.09 11.31
CA HIS A 7 -6.74 2.04 10.60
C HIS A 7 -6.77 1.12 9.37
N GLY A 8 -5.64 0.51 8.98
CA GLY A 8 -5.58 -0.21 7.71
C GLY A 8 -5.58 0.74 6.51
N PHE A 9 -6.13 0.30 5.38
CA PHE A 9 -6.20 1.12 4.20
C PHE A 9 -7.30 2.19 4.31
N ILE A 10 -6.90 3.45 4.19
CA ILE A 10 -7.80 4.61 4.26
C ILE A 10 -7.80 5.40 2.94
N ASN A 11 -8.90 6.11 2.70
CA ASN A 11 -9.02 7.06 1.60
C ASN A 11 -8.14 8.29 1.89
N PRO A 12 -7.38 8.82 0.91
CA PRO A 12 -6.58 10.04 1.09
C PRO A 12 -7.35 11.27 1.59
N GLY A 13 -8.66 11.35 1.33
CA GLY A 13 -9.52 12.44 1.81
C GLY A 13 -10.15 12.21 3.19
N SER A 14 -9.88 11.07 3.84
CA SER A 14 -10.42 10.77 5.16
C SER A 14 -9.77 11.62 6.24
N PHE A 15 -10.58 12.19 7.14
CA PHE A 15 -10.09 12.75 8.39
C PHE A 15 -9.73 11.62 9.37
N ILE A 16 -8.55 11.72 9.98
CA ILE A 16 -8.10 10.80 11.03
C ILE A 16 -7.58 11.60 12.22
N GLU A 17 -7.92 11.17 13.42
CA GLU A 17 -7.36 11.73 14.64
C GLU A 17 -5.86 11.39 14.76
N PRO A 18 -5.04 12.22 15.42
CA PRO A 18 -3.64 11.90 15.69
C PRO A 18 -3.48 10.60 16.49
N TYR A 19 -2.46 9.81 16.16
CA TYR A 19 -2.12 8.56 16.85
C TYR A 19 -0.63 8.23 16.68
N ASP A 20 -0.07 7.49 17.65
CA ASP A 20 1.37 7.15 17.68
C ASP A 20 1.68 5.68 17.34
N GLN A 21 0.69 4.92 16.87
CA GLN A 21 0.90 3.52 16.52
C GLN A 21 1.80 3.38 15.28
N LEU A 22 2.99 2.80 15.48
CA LEU A 22 3.94 2.52 14.41
C LEU A 22 3.70 1.14 13.77
N MET A 23 4.07 1.02 12.49
CA MET A 23 4.11 -0.27 11.78
C MET A 23 5.37 -1.05 12.14
N THR A 24 5.40 -1.60 13.35
CA THR A 24 6.42 -2.56 13.79
C THR A 24 6.30 -3.88 13.00
N PRO A 25 7.32 -4.75 13.03
CA PRO A 25 7.21 -6.08 12.43
C PRO A 25 6.02 -6.87 12.98
N ALA A 26 5.85 -6.91 14.31
CA ALA A 26 4.73 -7.59 14.96
C ALA A 26 3.37 -7.00 14.56
N ARG A 27 3.28 -5.67 14.39
CA ARG A 27 2.04 -5.05 13.90
C ARG A 27 1.72 -5.45 12.46
N ALA A 28 2.74 -5.48 11.59
CA ALA A 28 2.55 -5.96 10.23
C ALA A 28 2.11 -7.42 10.20
N ASP A 29 2.71 -8.29 11.01
CA ASP A 29 2.33 -9.69 11.10
C ASP A 29 0.89 -9.86 11.61
N ALA A 30 0.47 -9.08 12.62
CA ALA A 30 -0.91 -9.05 13.08
C ALA A 30 -1.89 -8.59 11.98
N MET A 31 -1.54 -7.53 11.24
CA MET A 31 -2.38 -7.07 10.12
C MET A 31 -2.43 -8.08 8.97
N LEU A 32 -1.36 -8.83 8.71
CA LEU A 32 -1.35 -9.89 7.70
C LEU A 32 -2.24 -11.08 8.12
N ALA A 33 -2.24 -11.44 9.41
CA ALA A 33 -3.09 -12.51 9.93
C ALA A 33 -4.59 -12.17 9.84
N GLU A 34 -4.93 -10.88 9.96
CA GLU A 34 -6.30 -10.37 9.87
C GLU A 34 -6.50 -9.47 8.62
N LEU A 35 -5.84 -9.80 7.50
CA LEU A 35 -5.72 -8.89 6.35
C LEU A 35 -7.05 -8.34 5.87
N ASP A 36 -8.07 -9.19 5.75
CA ASP A 36 -9.41 -8.83 5.26
C ASP A 36 -10.06 -7.69 6.07
N ARG A 37 -9.74 -7.57 7.38
CA ARG A 37 -10.24 -6.48 8.25
C ARG A 37 -9.65 -5.12 7.87
N PHE A 38 -8.45 -5.10 7.31
CA PHE A 38 -7.70 -3.89 6.99
C PHE A 38 -7.75 -3.53 5.50
N MET A 39 -8.47 -4.32 4.70
CA MET A 39 -8.57 -4.13 3.26
C MET A 39 -9.24 -2.80 2.90
N PRO A 40 -8.84 -2.19 1.77
CA PRO A 40 -9.50 -0.99 1.28
C PRO A 40 -10.93 -1.30 0.82
N THR A 41 -11.89 -0.45 1.20
CA THR A 41 -13.30 -0.59 0.81
C THR A 41 -13.51 -0.44 -0.70
N ALA A 42 -12.65 0.34 -1.35
CA ALA A 42 -12.66 0.52 -2.80
C ALA A 42 -11.23 0.63 -3.32
N TRP A 43 -10.96 -0.09 -4.41
CA TRP A 43 -9.75 0.06 -5.21
C TRP A 43 -10.14 0.54 -6.60
N PRO A 44 -9.38 1.43 -7.26
CA PRO A 44 -9.69 1.82 -8.62
C PRO A 44 -9.56 0.60 -9.56
N ALA A 45 -10.68 0.10 -10.08
CA ALA A 45 -10.71 -1.09 -10.94
C ALA A 45 -9.86 -0.91 -12.23
N SER A 46 -9.60 0.33 -12.63
CA SER A 46 -8.75 0.69 -13.77
C SER A 46 -7.26 0.79 -13.44
N ALA A 47 -6.84 0.60 -12.17
CA ALA A 47 -5.45 0.69 -11.78
C ALA A 47 -4.61 -0.43 -12.39
N ARG A 48 -3.82 -0.10 -13.40
CA ARG A 48 -2.89 -1.04 -14.07
C ARG A 48 -1.45 -0.97 -13.56
N ARG A 49 -1.11 0.10 -12.85
CA ARG A 49 0.21 0.32 -12.25
C ARG A 49 0.03 0.69 -10.80
N ILE A 50 0.79 0.03 -9.92
CA ILE A 50 0.70 0.20 -8.48
C ILE A 50 2.13 0.32 -7.95
N LEU A 51 2.40 1.39 -7.20
CA LEU A 51 3.66 1.57 -6.49
C LEU A 51 3.42 1.43 -4.98
N CYS A 52 4.03 0.43 -4.37
CA CYS A 52 4.12 0.29 -2.92
C CYS A 52 5.23 1.21 -2.37
N ALA A 53 4.85 2.43 -2.02
CA ALA A 53 5.73 3.42 -1.41
C ALA A 53 5.64 3.36 0.13
N GLY A 54 6.79 3.21 0.80
CA GLY A 54 6.86 3.27 2.27
C GLY A 54 7.93 2.36 2.89
N GLY A 55 7.94 2.33 4.23
CA GLY A 55 8.83 1.45 4.99
C GLY A 55 8.60 -0.03 4.68
N ARG A 56 9.62 -0.87 4.92
CA ARG A 56 9.58 -2.32 4.63
C ARG A 56 8.30 -3.00 5.13
N ASN A 57 7.90 -2.76 6.37
CA ASN A 57 6.73 -3.38 6.98
C ASN A 57 5.41 -2.93 6.33
N TYR A 58 5.30 -1.65 5.98
CA TYR A 58 4.16 -1.14 5.22
C TYR A 58 4.07 -1.82 3.85
N ARG A 59 5.19 -1.92 3.12
CA ARG A 59 5.22 -2.53 1.79
C ARG A 59 4.84 -4.02 1.83
N ARG A 60 5.22 -4.76 2.88
CA ARG A 60 4.76 -6.15 3.10
C ARG A 60 3.24 -6.25 3.12
N VAL A 61 2.58 -5.45 3.96
CA VAL A 61 1.11 -5.44 4.08
C VAL A 61 0.47 -4.96 2.77
N MET A 62 1.04 -3.95 2.10
CA MET A 62 0.51 -3.46 0.83
C MET A 62 0.49 -4.52 -0.26
N LYS A 63 1.57 -5.29 -0.38
CA LYS A 63 1.68 -6.37 -1.38
C LYS A 63 0.71 -7.51 -1.09
N ALA A 64 0.54 -7.87 0.19
CA ALA A 64 -0.43 -8.88 0.58
C ALA A 64 -1.87 -8.44 0.27
N ALA A 65 -2.21 -7.19 0.59
CA ALA A 65 -3.53 -6.63 0.25
C ALA A 65 -3.77 -6.62 -1.26
N PHE A 66 -2.76 -6.27 -2.06
CA PHE A 66 -2.87 -6.36 -3.52
C PHE A 66 -3.11 -7.79 -4.01
N ALA A 67 -2.33 -8.76 -3.54
CA ALA A 67 -2.52 -10.17 -3.88
C ALA A 67 -3.94 -10.63 -3.53
N ARG A 68 -4.43 -10.24 -2.35
CA ARG A 68 -5.79 -10.52 -1.90
C ARG A 68 -6.87 -9.89 -2.80
N GLN A 69 -6.67 -8.66 -3.28
CA GLN A 69 -7.60 -8.03 -4.24
C GLN A 69 -7.67 -8.77 -5.58
N VAL A 70 -6.53 -9.32 -6.05
CA VAL A 70 -6.49 -10.14 -7.26
C VAL A 70 -7.22 -11.47 -7.05
N GLU A 71 -7.00 -12.14 -5.91
CA GLU A 71 -7.73 -13.36 -5.54
C GLU A 71 -9.25 -13.16 -5.49
N LEU A 72 -9.70 -11.99 -5.01
CA LEU A 72 -11.11 -11.62 -4.94
C LEU A 72 -11.69 -11.15 -6.29
N GLY A 73 -10.87 -11.07 -7.35
CA GLY A 73 -11.30 -10.62 -8.68
C GLY A 73 -11.59 -9.12 -8.77
N ILE A 74 -11.18 -8.32 -7.78
CA ILE A 74 -11.38 -6.87 -7.75
C ILE A 74 -10.31 -6.17 -8.58
N LEU A 75 -9.08 -6.69 -8.55
CA LEU A 75 -7.96 -6.20 -9.35
C LEU A 75 -7.62 -7.15 -10.48
N GLN A 76 -7.20 -6.56 -11.61
CA GLN A 76 -6.73 -7.34 -12.74
C GLN A 76 -5.36 -7.97 -12.41
N PRO A 77 -5.16 -9.26 -12.75
CA PRO A 77 -3.91 -9.97 -12.46
C PRO A 77 -2.70 -9.44 -13.25
N ASP A 78 -2.93 -8.65 -14.30
CA ASP A 78 -1.89 -8.04 -15.14
C ASP A 78 -1.38 -6.68 -14.62
N ALA A 79 -1.89 -6.20 -13.48
CA ALA A 79 -1.43 -4.95 -12.90
C ALA A 79 0.04 -5.05 -12.47
N VAL A 80 0.85 -4.09 -12.90
CA VAL A 80 2.27 -4.03 -12.59
C VAL A 80 2.45 -3.45 -11.18
N VAL A 81 3.04 -4.25 -10.29
CA VAL A 81 3.33 -3.83 -8.91
C VAL A 81 4.82 -3.58 -8.74
N GLU A 82 5.16 -2.34 -8.42
CA GLU A 82 6.51 -1.87 -8.12
C GLU A 82 6.62 -1.51 -6.64
N GLU A 83 7.83 -1.48 -6.09
CA GLU A 83 8.06 -1.03 -4.72
C GLU A 83 9.23 -0.06 -4.64
N THR A 84 9.12 0.95 -3.79
CA THR A 84 10.22 1.91 -3.60
C THR A 84 11.39 1.26 -2.86
N THR A 85 12.62 1.49 -3.30
CA THR A 85 13.84 0.96 -2.65
C THR A 85 14.83 2.07 -2.29
N GLY A 86 15.87 1.75 -1.50
CA GLY A 86 16.91 2.71 -1.09
C GLY A 86 16.50 3.65 0.05
N SER A 87 17.28 4.71 0.25
CA SER A 87 17.04 5.72 1.29
C SER A 87 15.82 6.60 0.99
N ILE A 88 15.34 7.35 1.98
CA ILE A 88 14.13 8.17 1.84
C ILE A 88 14.19 9.16 0.67
N GLY A 89 15.37 9.70 0.35
CA GLY A 89 15.57 10.58 -0.81
C GLY A 89 15.28 9.86 -2.13
N TYR A 90 15.82 8.66 -2.30
CA TYR A 90 15.57 7.82 -3.48
C TYR A 90 14.11 7.40 -3.59
N GLN A 91 13.48 7.05 -2.46
CA GLN A 91 12.07 6.65 -2.46
C GLN A 91 11.16 7.81 -2.90
N ARG A 92 11.45 9.05 -2.47
CA ARG A 92 10.73 10.25 -2.92
C ARG A 92 10.92 10.50 -4.42
N GLN A 93 12.13 10.32 -4.94
CA GLN A 93 12.41 10.44 -6.37
C GLN A 93 11.63 9.39 -7.19
N GLN A 94 11.63 8.13 -6.76
CA GLN A 94 10.88 7.04 -7.39
C GLN A 94 9.37 7.30 -7.39
N LEU A 95 8.82 7.77 -6.27
CA LEU A 95 7.41 8.16 -6.20
C LEU A 95 7.09 9.29 -7.19
N GLY A 96 7.94 10.32 -7.25
CA GLY A 96 7.78 11.42 -8.20
C GLY A 96 7.82 10.94 -9.67
N ALA A 97 8.74 10.05 -10.01
CA ALA A 97 8.84 9.44 -11.33
C ALA A 97 7.57 8.64 -11.68
N PHE A 98 7.12 7.79 -10.76
CA PHE A 98 5.89 7.01 -10.93
C PHE A 98 4.66 7.91 -11.19
N LEU A 99 4.52 9.01 -10.43
CA LEU A 99 3.39 9.93 -10.58
C LEU A 99 3.40 10.70 -11.91
N ARG A 100 4.57 10.97 -12.49
CA ARG A 100 4.69 11.58 -13.83
C ARG A 100 4.42 10.60 -14.96
N GLY A 101 4.32 9.30 -14.65
CA GLY A 101 4.25 8.24 -15.64
C GLY A 101 5.61 7.88 -16.22
N ASP A 102 6.71 8.38 -15.65
CA ASP A 102 8.06 8.00 -16.05
C ASP A 102 8.24 6.49 -15.81
N ARG A 103 8.87 5.80 -16.77
CA ARG A 103 9.30 4.41 -16.60
C ARG A 103 10.63 4.43 -15.83
N PRO A 104 10.87 3.51 -14.87
CA PRO A 104 12.24 3.25 -14.43
C PRO A 104 13.10 2.75 -15.59
#